data_AF-A0A4U5NCX2-F1
#
_entry.id   AF-A0A4U5NCX2-F1
#
_cell.length_a   1.000
_cell.length_b   1.000
_cell.length_c   1.000
_cell.angle_alpha   90.00
_cell.angle_beta   90.00
_cell.angle_gamma   90.00
#
_symmetry.space_group_name_H-M   'P 1'
#
loop_
_entity.id
_entity.type
_entity.pdbx_description
1 polymer ?
#
loop_
_entity_poly.entity_id
_entity_poly.type
_entity_poly.pdbx_seq_one_letter_code
_entity_poly.pdbx_strand_id
1 'polypeptide(L)'
;MSTDGATRRQIKPKILRLYFGESKKYMEKSGGKISFDFDDLCRTYRFHFVNQAALLMQFTEVHRGSLPKCKTEQEKVFLAQLGQLRLMALHAVDDMMEIWDDLNMENLL
;
A
#
# COMPACT_ATOMS: atom_id res chain seq x y z
N MET A 1 2.87 -3.99 -11.77
CA MET A 1 1.55 -4.11 -11.10
C MET A 1 0.53 -3.37 -11.95
N SER A 2 -0.73 -3.82 -12.02
CA SER A 2 -1.75 -3.16 -12.85
C SER A 2 -1.97 -1.70 -12.44
N THR A 3 -2.08 -0.80 -13.43
CA THR A 3 -2.47 0.61 -13.22
C THR A 3 -3.98 0.77 -13.03
N ASP A 4 -4.77 -0.27 -13.31
CA ASP A 4 -6.21 -0.30 -13.02
C ASP A 4 -6.49 -0.59 -11.54
N GLY A 5 -7.20 0.34 -10.89
CA GLY A 5 -7.54 0.28 -9.46
C GLY A 5 -8.43 -0.90 -9.10
N ALA A 6 -9.43 -1.22 -9.93
CA ALA A 6 -10.35 -2.34 -9.66
C ALA A 6 -9.60 -3.67 -9.65
N THR A 7 -8.74 -3.90 -10.66
CA THR A 7 -7.87 -5.08 -10.69
C THR A 7 -6.95 -5.15 -9.47
N ARG A 8 -6.31 -4.04 -9.07
CA ARG A 8 -5.44 -4.04 -7.86
C ARG A 8 -6.21 -4.45 -6.61
N ARG A 9 -7.40 -3.88 -6.39
CA ARG A 9 -8.24 -4.17 -5.23
C ARG A 9 -8.69 -5.63 -5.18
N GLN A 10 -8.91 -6.27 -6.34
CA GLN A 10 -9.23 -7.70 -6.41
C GLN A 10 -8.05 -8.64 -6.12
N ILE A 11 -6.81 -8.27 -6.46
CA ILE A 11 -5.67 -9.17 -6.22
C ILE A 11 -5.14 -9.06 -4.78
N LYS A 12 -5.28 -7.89 -4.12
CA LYS A 12 -4.75 -7.65 -2.76
C LYS A 12 -5.22 -8.70 -1.74
N PRO A 13 -6.52 -9.05 -1.62
CA PRO A 13 -6.96 -10.12 -0.72
C PRO A 13 -6.38 -11.49 -1.04
N LYS A 14 -6.13 -11.79 -2.33
CA LYS A 14 -5.52 -13.06 -2.76
C LYS A 14 -4.08 -13.17 -2.27
N ILE A 15 -3.33 -12.07 -2.34
CA ILE A 15 -1.95 -12.01 -1.84
C ILE A 15 -1.93 -12.15 -0.31
N LEU A 16 -2.80 -11.42 0.40
CA LEU A 16 -2.91 -11.54 1.87
C LEU A 16 -3.25 -12.96 2.28
N ARG A 17 -4.15 -13.63 1.55
CA ARG A 17 -4.54 -15.01 1.84
C ARG A 17 -3.39 -15.99 1.65
N LEU A 18 -2.57 -15.79 0.61
CA LEU A 18 -1.36 -16.58 0.40
C LEU A 18 -0.39 -16.40 1.58
N TYR A 19 -0.11 -15.15 1.97
CA TYR A 19 0.77 -14.83 3.10
C TYR A 19 0.29 -15.45 4.40
N PHE A 20 -1.01 -15.28 4.73
CA PHE A 20 -1.60 -15.85 5.93
C PHE A 20 -1.48 -17.38 5.95
N GLY A 21 -1.77 -18.03 4.82
CA GLY A 21 -1.65 -19.48 4.70
C GLY A 21 -0.22 -19.98 4.92
N GLU A 22 0.78 -19.31 4.35
CA GLU A 22 2.19 -19.68 4.54
C GLU A 22 2.68 -19.40 5.97
N SER A 23 2.32 -18.25 6.55
CA SER A 23 2.63 -17.94 7.95
C SER A 23 2.02 -18.96 8.91
N LYS A 24 0.78 -19.39 8.66
CA LYS A 24 0.10 -20.41 9.46
C LYS A 24 0.84 -21.74 9.40
N LYS A 25 1.18 -22.22 8.20
CA LYS A 25 1.98 -23.44 8.01
C LYS A 25 3.32 -23.35 8.73
N TYR A 26 3.99 -22.20 8.69
CA TYR A 26 5.27 -22.00 9.36
C TYR A 26 5.12 -22.06 10.88
N MET A 27 4.14 -21.34 11.44
CA MET A 27 3.87 -21.34 12.88
C MET A 27 3.50 -22.72 13.40
N GLU A 28 2.64 -23.46 12.67
CA GLU A 28 2.27 -24.83 13.03
C GLU A 28 3.48 -25.77 13.04
N LYS A 29 4.39 -25.66 12.05
CA LYS A 29 5.64 -26.44 12.01
C LYS A 29 6.57 -26.15 13.18
N SER A 30 6.56 -24.92 13.70
CA SER A 30 7.34 -24.50 14.86
C SER A 30 6.65 -24.78 16.20
N GLY A 31 5.50 -25.47 16.21
CA GLY A 31 4.73 -25.76 17.42
C GLY A 31 3.97 -24.55 17.99
N GLY A 32 3.93 -23.44 17.24
CA GLY A 32 3.21 -22.22 17.58
C GLY A 32 1.79 -22.19 17.02
N LYS A 33 1.05 -21.13 17.38
CA LYS A 33 -0.33 -20.88 16.92
C LYS A 33 -0.45 -19.42 16.50
N ILE A 34 -1.22 -19.15 15.46
CA ILE A 34 -1.62 -17.78 15.11
C ILE A 34 -2.89 -17.45 15.91
N SER A 35 -2.87 -16.33 16.64
CA SER A 35 -3.96 -15.90 17.53
C SER A 35 -5.02 -15.02 16.88
N PHE A 36 -4.81 -14.65 15.61
CA PHE A 36 -5.68 -13.78 14.83
C PHE A 36 -6.16 -14.51 13.58
N ASP A 37 -7.31 -14.13 13.04
CA ASP A 37 -7.85 -14.73 11.83
C ASP A 37 -7.50 -13.93 10.56
N PHE A 38 -8.02 -14.39 9.41
CA PHE A 38 -7.74 -13.73 8.14
C PHE A 38 -8.41 -12.35 8.04
N ASP A 39 -9.54 -12.14 8.72
CA ASP A 39 -10.29 -10.90 8.68
C ASP A 39 -9.58 -9.83 9.53
N ASP A 40 -9.02 -10.22 10.69
CA ASP A 40 -8.12 -9.40 11.50
C ASP A 40 -6.92 -8.90 10.68
N LEU A 41 -6.31 -9.79 9.88
CA LEU A 41 -5.20 -9.44 8.98
C LEU A 41 -5.64 -8.44 7.90
N CYS A 42 -6.82 -8.64 7.31
CA CYS A 42 -7.33 -7.75 6.27
C CYS A 42 -7.64 -6.35 6.83
N ARG A 43 -8.28 -6.28 8.00
CA ARG A 43 -8.54 -5.01 8.70
C ARG A 43 -7.24 -4.28 9.02
N THR A 44 -6.27 -4.98 9.60
CA THR A 44 -4.95 -4.42 9.94
C THR A 44 -4.19 -3.93 8.71
N TYR A 45 -4.23 -4.70 7.62
CA TYR A 45 -3.63 -4.31 6.35
C TYR A 45 -4.24 -3.02 5.79
N ARG A 46 -5.56 -2.86 5.84
CA ARG A 46 -6.26 -1.64 5.37
C ARG A 46 -5.75 -0.41 6.11
N PHE A 47 -5.69 -0.45 7.44
CA PHE A 47 -5.14 0.65 8.24
C PHE A 47 -3.66 0.94 7.93
N HIS A 48 -2.82 -0.08 7.82
CA HIS A 48 -1.41 0.12 7.46
C HIS A 48 -1.24 0.67 6.05
N PHE A 49 -2.05 0.22 5.10
CA PHE A 49 -2.02 0.68 3.73
C PHE A 49 -2.37 2.17 3.65
N VAL A 50 -3.42 2.62 4.36
CA VAL A 50 -3.79 4.03 4.47
C VAL A 50 -2.63 4.87 5.00
N ASN A 51 -2.00 4.44 6.11
CA ASN A 51 -0.86 5.14 6.70
C ASN A 51 0.34 5.22 5.75
N GLN A 52 0.66 4.13 5.04
CA GLN A 52 1.76 4.12 4.07
C GLN A 52 1.47 4.99 2.85
N ALA A 53 0.22 5.00 2.36
CA ALA A 53 -0.21 5.88 1.28
C ALA A 53 -0.06 7.36 1.67
N ALA A 54 -0.49 7.74 2.87
CA ALA A 54 -0.35 9.10 3.40
C ALA A 54 1.13 9.53 3.53
N LEU A 55 2.01 8.65 4.01
CA LEU A 55 3.46 8.93 4.09
C LEU A 55 4.08 9.11 2.70
N LEU A 56 3.68 8.30 1.72
CA LEU A 56 4.12 8.45 0.33
C LEU A 56 3.70 9.80 -0.25
N MET A 57 2.45 10.24 -0.01
CA MET A 57 2.00 11.57 -0.41
C MET A 57 2.87 12.67 0.21
N GLN A 58 3.10 12.62 1.52
CA GLN A 58 3.89 13.60 2.23
C GLN A 58 5.31 13.70 1.64
N PHE A 59 5.93 12.56 1.35
CA PHE A 59 7.25 12.52 0.71
C PHE A 59 7.22 13.19 -0.68
N THR A 60 6.19 12.92 -1.48
CA THR A 60 6.08 13.50 -2.82
C THR A 60 5.84 15.02 -2.84
N GLU A 61 5.15 15.55 -1.82
CA GLU A 61 4.89 16.99 -1.63
C GLU A 61 6.13 17.76 -1.16
N VAL A 62 6.96 17.17 -0.28
CA VAL A 62 8.24 17.77 0.14
C VAL A 62 9.16 18.05 -1.06
N HIS A 63 9.07 17.23 -2.11
CA HIS A 63 9.86 17.38 -3.33
C HIS A 63 9.13 18.14 -4.47
N ARG A 64 8.02 18.81 -4.19
CA ARG A 64 7.26 19.58 -5.19
C ARG A 64 7.92 20.90 -5.57
N GLY A 65 8.61 21.56 -4.62
CA GLY A 65 9.22 22.88 -4.81
C GLY A 65 10.67 22.89 -5.30
N SER A 66 11.32 21.74 -5.39
CA SER A 66 12.78 21.62 -5.58
C SER A 66 13.11 20.52 -6.59
N LEU A 67 12.62 20.65 -7.82
CA LEU A 67 13.08 19.81 -8.91
C LEU A 67 14.44 20.37 -9.39
N PRO A 68 15.53 19.59 -9.34
CA PRO A 68 16.80 20.00 -9.90
C PRO A 68 16.60 20.37 -11.37
N LYS A 69 17.22 21.46 -11.85
CA LYS A 69 17.31 21.69 -13.30
C LYS A 69 18.11 20.50 -13.86
N CYS A 70 17.47 19.61 -14.63
CA CYS A 70 18.10 18.39 -15.18
C CYS A 70 19.39 18.71 -15.95
N LYS A 71 20.54 18.67 -15.29
CA LYS A 71 21.83 18.97 -15.92
C LYS A 71 22.72 17.73 -16.00
N THR A 72 22.52 16.77 -15.10
CA THR A 72 23.28 15.52 -15.02
C THR A 72 22.40 14.29 -15.24
N GLU A 73 22.99 13.17 -15.64
CA GLU A 73 22.26 11.89 -15.76
C GLU A 73 21.73 11.38 -14.41
N GLN A 74 22.47 11.59 -13.31
CA GLN A 74 21.98 11.24 -11.97
C GLN A 74 20.71 12.01 -11.58
N GLU A 75 20.63 13.30 -11.91
CA GLU A 75 19.42 14.10 -11.67
C GLU A 75 18.23 13.61 -12.52
N LYS A 76 18.47 13.18 -13.77
CA LYS A 76 17.43 12.60 -14.62
C LYS A 76 16.91 11.27 -14.06
N VAL A 77 17.81 10.40 -13.59
CA VAL A 77 17.45 9.14 -12.93
C VAL A 77 16.64 9.41 -11.66
N PHE A 78 17.09 10.36 -10.83
CA PHE A 78 16.38 10.75 -9.61
C PHE A 78 14.97 11.28 -9.91
N LEU A 79 14.81 12.11 -10.94
CA LEU A 79 13.50 12.63 -11.34
C LEU A 79 12.58 11.56 -11.92
N ALA A 80 13.12 10.60 -12.66
CA ALA A 80 12.35 9.44 -13.13
C ALA A 80 11.86 8.58 -11.95
N GLN A 81 12.71 8.33 -10.96
CA GLN A 81 12.34 7.62 -9.72
C GLN A 81 11.28 8.39 -8.92
N LEU A 82 11.43 9.71 -8.79
CA LEU A 82 10.45 10.57 -8.14
C LEU A 82 9.10 10.55 -8.87
N GLY A 83 9.12 10.55 -10.21
CA GLY A 83 7.92 10.41 -11.04
C GLY A 83 7.21 9.06 -10.82
N GLN A 84 7.98 7.97 -10.72
CA GLN A 84 7.42 6.65 -10.38
C GLN A 84 6.84 6.62 -8.96
N LEU A 85 7.54 7.18 -7.97
CA LEU A 85 7.06 7.28 -6.60
C LEU A 85 5.75 8.10 -6.51
N ARG A 86 5.64 9.20 -7.27
CA ARG A 86 4.41 10.00 -7.38
C ARG A 86 3.25 9.20 -7.96
N LEU A 87 3.51 8.44 -9.02
CA LEU A 87 2.48 7.60 -9.64
C LEU A 87 2.02 6.49 -8.68
N MET A 88 2.94 5.87 -7.96
CA MET A 88 2.62 4.90 -6.92
C MET A 88 1.83 5.53 -5.77
N ALA A 89 2.19 6.73 -5.35
CA ALA A 89 1.47 7.48 -4.32
C ALA A 89 0.04 7.78 -4.79
N LEU A 90 -0.16 8.26 -6.03
CA LEU A 90 -1.50 8.50 -6.59
C LEU A 90 -2.37 7.24 -6.55
N HIS A 91 -1.85 6.10 -7.04
CA HIS A 91 -2.58 4.84 -7.00
C HIS A 91 -2.86 4.35 -5.58
N ALA A 92 -1.96 4.62 -4.64
CA ALA A 92 -2.15 4.29 -3.24
C ALA A 92 -3.23 5.16 -2.60
N VAL A 93 -3.34 6.43 -2.98
CA VAL A 93 -4.38 7.36 -2.54
C VAL A 93 -5.75 6.96 -3.10
N ASP A 94 -5.83 6.62 -4.38
CA ASP A 94 -7.08 6.13 -4.98
C ASP A 94 -7.61 4.90 -4.23
N ASP A 95 -6.72 3.96 -3.91
CA ASP A 95 -7.07 2.77 -3.14
C ASP A 95 -7.36 3.10 -1.66
N MET A 96 -6.71 4.12 -1.10
CA MET A 96 -6.90 4.58 0.28
C MET A 96 -8.27 5.22 0.49
N MET A 97 -8.70 6.08 -0.44
CA MET A 97 -10.00 6.76 -0.36
C MET A 97 -11.16 5.76 -0.36
N GLU A 98 -11.11 4.77 -1.25
CA GLU A 98 -12.10 3.67 -1.30
C GLU A 98 -12.11 2.86 0.01
N ILE A 99 -10.93 2.54 0.55
CA ILE A 99 -10.81 1.83 1.84
C ILE A 99 -11.33 2.68 3.00
N TRP A 100 -11.09 3.99 2.98
CA TRP A 100 -11.51 4.93 4.02
C TRP A 100 -13.02 5.09 4.04
N ASP A 101 -13.65 5.19 2.87
CA ASP A 101 -15.11 5.27 2.74
C ASP A 101 -15.78 4.01 3.29
N ASP A 102 -15.24 2.83 2.97
CA ASP A 102 -15.71 1.56 3.54
C ASP A 102 -15.53 1.50 5.08
N LEU A 103 -14.39 1.95 5.61
CA LEU A 103 -14.13 1.95 7.06
C LEU A 103 -15.03 2.94 7.81
N ASN A 104 -15.36 4.08 7.21
CA ASN A 104 -16.32 5.02 7.79
C ASN A 104 -17.74 4.44 7.81
N MET A 105 -18.13 3.69 6.79
CA MET A 105 -19.42 2.98 6.77
C MET A 105 -19.50 1.88 7.84
N GLU A 106 -18.42 1.13 8.07
CA GLU A 106 -18.34 0.13 9.16
C GLU A 106 -18.48 0.74 10.56
N ASN A 107 -18.07 2.00 10.77
CA ASN A 107 -18.16 2.69 12.07
C ASN A 107 -19.49 3.45 12.28
N LEU A 108 -20.33 3.57 11.24
CA LEU A 108 -21.64 4.23 11.29
C LEU A 108 -22.82 3.25 11.48
N LEU A 109 -22.56 1.95 11.44
CA LEU A 109 -23.51 0.85 11.67
C LEU A 109 -23.29 0.19 13.04
#